data_AF-A0A2W7QVK4-F1
#
_entry.id   AF-A0A2W7QVK4-F1
#
_cell.length_a   1.000
_cell.length_b   1.000
_cell.length_c   1.000
_cell.angle_alpha   90.00
_cell.angle_beta   90.00
_cell.angle_gamma   90.00
#
_symmetry.space_group_name_H-M   'P 1'
#
loop_
_entity.id
_entity.type
_entity.pdbx_description
1 polymer ?
#
loop_
_entity_poly.entity_id
_entity_poly.type
_entity_poly.pdbx_seq_one_letter_code
_entity_poly.pdbx_strand_id
1 'polypeptide(L)'
;MHLRQNTLSRKPNYLYASVLLIFISLICVGYSIVSRDDFDLARQEILLRKIGHELLLQSGDSTSRVLPVKKIAVNEYQISFENELTFQPDSLVNTIQSLLANGPFAPDYVVNVVNSDDASVVFGYAISKNKKDDIIACIGRRQPIGNYMIQIQFEPAGISLAKNEYIIGSLIALAIVGFVFLRTVKPRKSPPDSRNANLLTLGSMSFDAETRKLVINDKTIDLTRTESRVLHIFALSPNEVIERSQLQKEIWEDEGVIVGRSLDMFISKLRKKLEFDPNINIVVKRGKGYKLEISS
;
A
#
# COMPACT_ATOMS: atom_id res chain seq x y z
N MET A 1 -1.37 37.94 54.12
CA MET A 1 -1.68 38.26 52.71
C MET A 1 -0.52 37.72 51.85
N HIS A 2 -0.61 36.46 51.40
CA HIS A 2 0.45 35.82 50.61
C HIS A 2 -0.05 35.65 49.17
N LEU A 3 0.53 36.41 48.23
CA LEU A 3 0.39 36.18 46.80
C LEU A 3 1.17 34.92 46.41
N ARG A 4 0.47 33.93 45.83
CA ARG A 4 1.10 32.79 45.16
C ARG A 4 0.81 32.93 43.66
N GLN A 5 1.83 33.35 42.91
CA GLN A 5 1.83 33.31 41.45
C GLN A 5 1.81 31.86 40.99
N ASN A 6 0.80 31.47 40.21
CA ASN A 6 0.80 30.20 39.47
C ASN A 6 1.19 30.52 38.02
N THR A 7 2.41 30.14 37.66
CA THR A 7 2.95 30.21 36.30
C THR A 7 2.24 29.18 35.42
N LEU A 8 1.51 29.67 34.42
CA LEU A 8 0.77 28.86 33.45
C LEU A 8 1.77 28.29 32.43
N SER A 9 2.35 27.13 32.72
CA SER A 9 3.24 26.41 31.79
C SER A 9 2.42 25.71 30.71
N ARG A 10 2.17 26.41 29.60
CA ARG A 10 1.60 25.84 28.36
C ARG A 10 2.69 25.02 27.67
N LYS A 11 2.75 23.71 27.93
CA LYS A 11 3.59 22.79 27.16
C LYS A 11 3.10 22.77 25.71
N PRO A 12 3.94 23.06 24.70
CA PRO A 12 3.51 23.00 23.31
C PRO A 12 3.32 21.54 22.90
N ASN A 13 2.28 21.27 22.10
CA ASN A 13 1.97 19.94 21.60
C ASN A 13 2.96 19.57 20.48
N TYR A 14 4.18 19.18 20.86
CA TYR A 14 5.27 18.75 19.96
C TYR A 14 4.86 17.66 18.95
N LEU A 15 3.78 16.93 19.26
CA LEU A 15 3.16 15.92 18.41
C LEU A 15 2.57 16.47 17.11
N TYR A 16 1.92 17.62 17.14
CA TYR A 16 1.37 18.21 15.91
C TYR A 16 2.48 18.80 15.04
N ALA A 17 3.52 19.36 15.66
CA ALA A 17 4.70 19.85 14.96
C ALA A 17 5.49 18.70 14.28
N SER A 18 5.60 17.54 14.94
CA SER A 18 6.30 16.38 14.35
C SER A 18 5.52 15.76 13.20
N VAL A 19 4.20 15.63 13.30
CA VAL A 19 3.35 15.13 12.21
C VAL A 19 3.38 16.07 11.00
N LEU A 20 3.33 17.39 11.23
CA LEU A 20 3.44 18.39 10.17
C LEU A 20 4.80 18.32 9.45
N LEU A 21 5.89 18.17 10.20
CA LEU A 21 7.24 18.00 9.64
C LEU A 21 7.37 16.72 8.78
N ILE A 22 6.76 15.62 9.21
CA ILE A 22 6.73 14.37 8.45
C ILE A 22 5.95 14.55 7.14
N PHE A 23 4.79 15.20 7.17
CA PHE A 23 4.00 15.49 5.98
C PHE A 23 4.76 16.42 5.00
N ILE A 24 5.39 17.47 5.50
CA ILE A 24 6.22 18.38 4.68
C ILE A 24 7.39 17.60 4.07
N SER A 25 8.06 16.74 4.84
CA SER A 25 9.13 15.87 4.33
C SER A 25 8.66 14.94 3.23
N LEU A 26 7.51 14.26 3.40
CA LEU A 26 6.93 13.38 2.38
C LEU A 26 6.56 14.14 1.11
N ILE A 27 5.99 15.33 1.24
CA ILE A 27 5.67 16.22 0.11
C ILE A 27 6.96 16.64 -0.59
N CYS A 28 7.98 17.07 0.15
CA CYS A 28 9.28 17.45 -0.42
C CYS A 28 9.96 16.28 -1.14
N VAL A 29 9.93 15.06 -0.59
CA VAL A 29 10.47 13.85 -1.24
C VAL A 29 9.70 13.54 -2.52
N GLY A 30 8.36 13.61 -2.49
CA GLY A 30 7.52 13.43 -3.67
C GLY A 30 7.85 14.43 -4.78
N TYR A 31 7.96 15.73 -4.43
CA TYR A 31 8.37 16.76 -5.38
C TYR A 31 9.79 16.53 -5.92
N SER A 32 10.72 16.08 -5.09
CA SER A 32 12.12 15.82 -5.48
C SER A 32 12.26 14.63 -6.44
N ILE A 33 11.39 13.62 -6.31
CA ILE A 33 11.36 12.46 -7.20
C ILE A 33 10.77 12.86 -8.56
N VAL A 34 9.62 13.54 -8.58
CA VAL A 34 8.95 13.96 -9.82
C VAL A 34 9.82 14.93 -10.63
N SER A 35 10.46 15.90 -9.98
CA SER A 35 11.31 16.86 -10.68
C SER A 35 12.64 16.26 -11.19
N ARG A 36 13.08 15.12 -10.64
CA ARG A 36 14.22 14.36 -11.16
C ARG A 36 13.85 13.64 -12.46
N ASP A 37 12.65 13.07 -12.52
CA ASP A 37 12.18 12.34 -13.70
C ASP A 37 12.03 13.27 -14.92
N ASP A 38 11.47 14.47 -14.77
CA ASP A 38 11.30 15.41 -15.90
C ASP A 38 12.64 15.88 -16.50
N PHE A 39 13.63 16.18 -15.65
CA PHE A 39 14.97 16.59 -16.11
C PHE A 39 15.71 15.44 -16.80
N ASP A 40 15.64 14.24 -16.24
CA ASP A 40 16.29 13.06 -16.81
C ASP A 40 15.64 12.67 -18.15
N LEU A 41 14.31 12.81 -18.30
CA LEU A 41 13.59 12.64 -19.57
C LEU A 41 14.03 13.67 -20.62
N ALA A 42 14.17 14.94 -20.26
CA ALA A 42 14.65 15.97 -21.19
C ALA A 42 16.10 15.69 -21.65
N ARG A 43 16.97 15.28 -20.72
CA ARG A 43 18.36 14.88 -21.04
C ARG A 43 18.39 13.66 -21.96
N GLN A 44 17.48 12.71 -21.74
CA GLN A 44 17.32 11.51 -22.56
C GLN A 44 16.93 11.88 -24.00
N GLU A 45 15.97 12.79 -24.18
CA GLU A 45 15.57 13.26 -25.50
C GLU A 45 16.73 13.94 -26.24
N ILE A 46 17.51 14.79 -25.55
CA ILE A 46 18.70 15.45 -26.11
C ILE A 46 19.73 14.41 -26.57
N LEU A 47 19.95 13.34 -25.80
CA LEU A 47 20.90 12.28 -26.15
C LEU A 47 20.45 11.51 -27.41
N LEU A 48 19.14 11.24 -27.55
CA LEU A 48 18.58 10.64 -28.76
C LEU A 48 18.71 11.57 -29.97
N ARG A 49 18.49 12.88 -29.81
CA ARG A 49 18.75 13.86 -30.87
C ARG A 49 20.21 13.90 -31.27
N LYS A 50 21.14 13.73 -30.32
CA LYS A 50 22.58 13.65 -30.60
C LYS A 50 22.93 12.45 -31.49
N ILE A 51 22.28 11.30 -31.31
CA ILE A 51 22.45 10.15 -32.22
C ILE A 51 22.10 10.55 -33.66
N GLY A 52 20.94 11.17 -33.86
CA GLY A 52 20.52 11.63 -35.19
C GLY A 52 21.48 12.67 -35.77
N HIS A 53 21.99 13.58 -34.94
CA HIS A 53 22.95 14.60 -35.35
C HIS A 53 24.27 13.98 -35.86
N GLU A 54 24.85 13.06 -35.10
CA GLU A 54 26.09 12.36 -35.50
C GLU A 54 25.87 11.57 -36.80
N LEU A 55 24.69 10.97 -36.98
CA LEU A 55 24.36 10.25 -38.20
C LEU A 55 24.32 11.17 -39.44
N LEU A 56 23.68 12.33 -39.32
CA LEU A 56 23.65 13.33 -40.41
C LEU A 56 25.08 13.81 -40.74
N LEU A 57 25.89 14.10 -39.73
CA LEU A 57 27.28 14.50 -39.95
C LEU A 57 28.08 13.41 -40.69
N GLN A 58 27.88 12.14 -40.32
CA GLN A 58 28.52 11.00 -40.97
C GLN A 58 28.03 10.78 -42.40
N SER A 59 26.80 11.17 -42.72
CA SER A 59 26.27 11.16 -44.09
C SER A 59 26.72 12.35 -44.93
N GLY A 60 27.48 13.29 -44.34
CA GLY A 60 27.93 14.52 -44.98
C GLY A 60 26.91 15.65 -44.96
N ASP A 61 25.87 15.54 -44.14
CA ASP A 61 24.81 16.53 -43.99
C ASP A 61 24.99 17.31 -42.67
N SER A 62 25.34 18.58 -42.80
CA SER A 62 25.51 19.51 -41.67
C SER A 62 24.35 20.49 -41.50
N THR A 63 23.31 20.37 -42.35
CA THR A 63 22.26 21.38 -42.47
C THR A 63 20.87 20.87 -42.09
N SER A 64 20.57 19.60 -42.40
CA SER A 64 19.27 19.02 -42.11
C SER A 64 19.02 18.93 -40.62
N ARG A 65 17.77 19.09 -40.23
CA ARG A 65 17.35 18.98 -38.83
C ARG A 65 17.02 17.54 -38.47
N VAL A 66 17.39 17.17 -37.25
CA VAL A 66 16.76 16.06 -36.54
C VAL A 66 15.41 16.55 -36.03
N LEU A 67 14.32 15.91 -36.47
CA LEU A 67 12.96 16.27 -36.07
C LEU A 67 12.72 15.92 -34.58
N PRO A 68 11.68 16.47 -33.93
CA PRO A 68 11.36 16.14 -32.55
C PRO A 68 11.22 14.63 -32.34
N VAL A 69 11.94 14.10 -31.34
CA VAL A 69 11.94 12.68 -31.02
C VAL A 69 10.56 12.30 -30.51
N LYS A 70 9.96 11.26 -31.10
CA LYS A 70 8.64 10.78 -30.70
C LYS A 70 8.78 9.57 -29.80
N LYS A 71 8.09 9.57 -28.66
CA LYS A 71 7.95 8.38 -27.82
C LYS A 71 6.76 7.56 -28.34
N ILE A 72 7.03 6.43 -28.98
CA ILE A 72 6.00 5.58 -29.61
C ILE A 72 5.48 4.50 -28.65
N ALA A 73 6.29 4.08 -27.67
CA ALA A 73 5.88 3.22 -26.57
C ALA A 73 6.63 3.56 -25.27
N VAL A 74 6.34 2.84 -24.18
CA VAL A 74 6.89 3.11 -22.83
C VAL A 74 8.42 3.22 -22.83
N ASN A 75 9.10 2.36 -23.59
CA ASN A 75 10.57 2.32 -23.70
C ASN A 75 11.03 2.38 -25.17
N GLU A 76 10.21 2.96 -26.04
CA GLU A 76 10.49 2.98 -27.47
C GLU A 76 10.40 4.39 -28.03
N TYR A 77 11.46 4.78 -28.73
CA TYR A 77 11.68 6.14 -29.20
C TYR A 77 11.96 6.12 -30.69
N GLN A 78 11.43 7.11 -31.40
CA GLN A 78 11.61 7.29 -32.84
C GLN A 78 12.33 8.61 -33.11
N ILE A 79 13.43 8.52 -33.86
CA ILE A 79 14.18 9.63 -34.41
C ILE A 79 13.85 9.73 -35.90
N SER A 80 13.49 10.93 -36.35
CA SER A 80 13.15 11.23 -37.73
C SER A 80 13.97 12.42 -38.22
N PHE A 81 14.14 12.52 -39.54
CA PHE A 81 14.99 13.51 -40.18
C PHE A 81 14.18 14.38 -41.14
N GLU A 82 14.65 15.60 -41.38
CA GLU A 82 14.01 16.52 -42.32
C GLU A 82 14.14 16.09 -43.78
N ASN A 83 15.30 15.54 -44.15
CA ASN A 83 15.63 15.14 -45.52
C ASN A 83 16.06 13.67 -45.58
N GLU A 84 16.06 13.12 -46.78
CA GLU A 84 16.60 11.79 -47.07
C GLU A 84 18.09 11.72 -46.75
N LEU A 85 18.55 10.57 -46.28
CA LEU A 85 19.94 10.36 -45.89
C LEU A 85 20.44 8.98 -46.30
N THR A 86 21.76 8.83 -46.35
CA THR A 86 22.47 7.55 -46.48
C THR A 86 23.19 7.28 -45.16
N PHE A 87 23.36 6.01 -44.79
CA PHE A 87 24.13 5.68 -43.59
C PHE A 87 24.95 4.42 -43.76
N GLN A 88 25.94 4.26 -42.89
CA GLN A 88 26.72 3.04 -42.74
C GLN A 88 26.30 2.36 -41.42
N PRO A 89 25.87 1.09 -41.45
CA PRO A 89 25.52 0.32 -40.27
C PRO A 89 26.59 0.35 -39.17
N ASP A 90 27.87 0.25 -39.55
CA ASP A 90 28.99 0.27 -38.62
C ASP A 90 29.07 1.57 -37.82
N SER A 91 28.95 2.70 -38.54
CA SER A 91 29.01 4.03 -37.94
C SER A 91 27.81 4.27 -37.03
N LEU A 92 26.61 3.84 -37.45
CA LEU A 92 25.40 3.92 -36.63
C LEU A 92 25.54 3.11 -35.33
N VAL A 93 25.95 1.85 -35.42
CA VAL A 93 26.17 0.98 -34.26
C VAL A 93 27.18 1.59 -33.30
N ASN A 94 28.34 2.02 -33.81
CA ASN A 94 29.40 2.60 -32.98
C ASN A 94 28.96 3.90 -32.30
N THR A 95 28.26 4.79 -33.04
CA THR A 95 27.71 6.04 -32.49
C THR A 95 26.74 5.76 -31.35
N ILE A 96 25.78 4.86 -31.57
CA ILE A 96 24.76 4.55 -30.57
C ILE A 96 25.39 3.86 -29.36
N GLN A 97 26.25 2.86 -29.55
CA GLN A 97 26.97 2.21 -28.45
C GLN A 97 27.77 3.22 -27.63
N SER A 98 28.51 4.12 -28.27
CA SER A 98 29.33 5.13 -27.58
C SER A 98 28.48 6.12 -26.78
N LEU A 99 27.37 6.59 -27.35
CA LEU A 99 26.50 7.56 -26.70
C LEU A 99 25.65 6.95 -25.58
N LEU A 100 25.22 5.70 -25.73
CA LEU A 100 24.41 5.00 -24.74
C LEU A 100 25.24 4.38 -23.62
N ALA A 101 26.53 4.06 -23.84
CA ALA A 101 27.40 3.43 -22.83
C ALA A 101 27.50 4.23 -21.51
N ASN A 102 27.39 5.56 -21.58
CA ASN A 102 27.43 6.45 -20.41
C ASN A 102 26.07 7.09 -20.09
N GLY A 103 25.01 6.66 -20.77
CA GLY A 103 23.66 7.20 -20.64
C GLY A 103 22.88 6.57 -19.49
N PRO A 104 21.70 7.13 -19.15
CA PRO A 104 20.79 6.58 -18.13
C PRO A 104 20.02 5.32 -18.60
N PHE A 105 20.38 4.76 -19.75
CA PHE A 105 19.59 3.73 -20.43
C PHE A 105 19.87 2.31 -19.91
N ALA A 106 18.94 1.40 -20.19
CA ALA A 106 19.16 -0.03 -20.00
C ALA A 106 20.36 -0.51 -20.84
N PRO A 107 21.16 -1.46 -20.32
CA PRO A 107 22.29 -2.02 -21.07
C PRO A 107 21.85 -2.76 -22.35
N ASP A 108 20.57 -3.12 -22.41
CA ASP A 108 19.99 -3.97 -23.45
C ASP A 108 19.00 -3.14 -24.27
N TYR A 109 19.20 -3.12 -25.59
CA TYR A 109 18.37 -2.36 -26.50
C TYR A 109 18.40 -2.93 -27.93
N VAL A 110 17.32 -2.68 -28.66
CA VAL A 110 17.17 -3.02 -30.07
C VAL A 110 17.04 -1.73 -30.86
N VAL A 111 17.72 -1.66 -32.00
CA VAL A 111 17.61 -0.55 -32.93
C VAL A 111 17.13 -1.07 -34.27
N ASN A 112 16.05 -0.46 -34.77
CA ASN A 112 15.52 -0.69 -36.11
C ASN A 112 15.58 0.59 -36.91
N VAL A 113 16.15 0.53 -38.10
CA VAL A 113 16.04 1.57 -39.12
C VAL A 113 14.94 1.16 -40.07
N VAL A 114 13.89 1.95 -40.13
CA VAL A 114 12.69 1.68 -40.93
C VAL A 114 12.59 2.68 -42.07
N ASN A 115 12.07 2.23 -43.21
CA ASN A 115 11.68 3.13 -44.29
C ASN A 115 10.36 3.84 -43.92
N SER A 116 10.30 5.15 -44.17
CA SER A 116 9.12 5.97 -43.90
C SER A 116 7.93 5.66 -44.80
N ASP A 117 8.16 5.12 -46.00
CA ASP A 117 7.11 4.92 -47.00
C ASP A 117 6.28 3.66 -46.75
N ASP A 118 6.95 2.55 -46.39
CA ASP A 118 6.32 1.23 -46.25
C ASP A 118 6.46 0.62 -44.85
N ALA A 119 7.09 1.34 -43.91
CA ALA A 119 7.40 0.89 -42.55
C ALA A 119 8.21 -0.42 -42.49
N SER A 120 8.88 -0.79 -43.58
CA SER A 120 9.74 -1.98 -43.62
C SER A 120 11.04 -1.73 -42.86
N VAL A 121 11.52 -2.76 -42.14
CA VAL A 121 12.82 -2.72 -41.47
C VAL A 121 13.92 -2.90 -42.50
N VAL A 122 14.73 -1.86 -42.71
CA VAL A 122 15.85 -1.82 -43.66
C VAL A 122 17.13 -2.34 -43.01
N PHE A 123 17.33 -2.00 -41.74
CA PHE A 123 18.46 -2.45 -40.95
C PHE A 123 18.04 -2.60 -39.49
N GLY A 124 18.56 -3.60 -38.79
CA GLY A 124 18.30 -3.77 -37.37
C GLY A 124 19.43 -4.48 -36.67
N TYR A 125 19.62 -4.17 -35.38
CA TYR A 125 20.57 -4.84 -34.52
C TYR A 125 20.11 -4.82 -33.06
N ALA A 126 20.61 -5.76 -32.26
CA ALA A 126 20.33 -5.88 -30.84
C ALA A 126 21.63 -5.90 -30.06
N ILE A 127 21.68 -5.14 -28.97
CA ILE A 127 22.79 -5.12 -28.01
C ILE A 127 22.27 -5.60 -26.67
N SER A 128 23.05 -6.46 -26.01
CA SER A 128 22.76 -6.96 -24.68
C SER A 128 23.94 -6.72 -23.74
N LYS A 129 23.66 -6.68 -22.43
CA LYS A 129 24.67 -6.73 -21.36
C LYS A 129 25.65 -7.88 -21.55
N ASN A 130 25.20 -9.02 -22.08
CA ASN A 130 26.06 -10.12 -22.47
C ASN A 130 26.43 -9.99 -23.95
N LYS A 131 27.66 -9.53 -24.24
CA LYS A 131 28.16 -9.33 -25.61
C LYS A 131 28.04 -10.54 -26.54
N LYS A 132 27.90 -11.76 -26.01
CA LYS A 132 27.67 -12.97 -26.83
C LYS A 132 26.30 -13.00 -27.48
N ASP A 133 25.35 -12.27 -26.92
CA ASP A 133 23.96 -12.19 -27.36
C ASP A 133 23.73 -10.98 -28.30
N ASP A 134 24.78 -10.21 -28.60
CA ASP A 134 24.73 -9.10 -29.56
C ASP A 134 24.46 -9.64 -30.98
N ILE A 135 23.46 -9.10 -31.65
CA ILE A 135 23.08 -9.46 -33.02
C ILE A 135 23.28 -8.23 -33.89
N ILE A 136 24.34 -8.21 -34.69
CA ILE A 136 24.63 -7.12 -35.63
C ILE A 136 24.77 -7.70 -37.04
N ALA A 137 23.83 -7.36 -37.91
CA ALA A 137 23.85 -7.76 -39.32
C ALA A 137 24.45 -6.67 -40.23
N CYS A 138 24.66 -6.97 -41.51
CA CYS A 138 24.91 -5.98 -42.57
C CYS A 138 26.10 -5.01 -42.40
N ILE A 139 27.05 -5.32 -41.52
CA ILE A 139 28.33 -4.62 -41.35
C ILE A 139 29.04 -4.43 -42.70
N GLY A 140 29.58 -3.24 -42.92
CA GLY A 140 30.32 -2.84 -44.13
C GLY A 140 29.45 -2.44 -45.33
N ARG A 141 28.11 -2.45 -45.22
CA ARG A 141 27.21 -2.10 -46.33
C ARG A 141 26.66 -0.68 -46.19
N ARG A 142 27.08 0.24 -47.06
CA ARG A 142 26.45 1.56 -47.14
C ARG A 142 25.02 1.42 -47.69
N GLN A 143 24.05 1.95 -46.96
CA GLN A 143 22.65 1.98 -47.39
C GLN A 143 22.43 3.07 -48.45
N PRO A 144 21.52 2.88 -49.41
CA PRO A 144 21.19 3.91 -50.39
C PRO A 144 20.63 5.17 -49.71
N ILE A 145 20.50 6.26 -50.46
CA ILE A 145 19.81 7.46 -49.97
C ILE A 145 18.32 7.14 -49.90
N GLY A 146 17.69 7.44 -48.78
CA GLY A 146 16.26 7.24 -48.60
C GLY A 146 15.71 7.91 -47.34
N ASN A 147 14.39 7.86 -47.19
CA ASN A 147 13.69 8.45 -46.07
C ASN A 147 13.63 7.47 -44.89
N TYR A 148 14.66 7.49 -44.05
CA TYR A 148 14.79 6.56 -42.93
C TYR A 148 14.34 7.17 -41.60
N MET A 149 13.78 6.33 -40.73
CA MET A 149 13.56 6.64 -39.32
C MET A 149 14.27 5.60 -38.44
N ILE A 150 14.75 6.02 -37.28
CA ILE A 150 15.41 5.13 -36.33
C ILE A 150 14.50 4.93 -35.14
N GLN A 151 14.15 3.68 -34.87
CA GLN A 151 13.41 3.25 -33.71
C GLN A 151 14.38 2.57 -32.74
N ILE A 152 14.42 3.05 -31.51
CA ILE A 152 15.26 2.50 -30.44
C ILE A 152 14.33 2.03 -29.33
N GLN A 153 14.34 0.72 -29.10
CA GLN A 153 13.59 0.07 -28.04
C GLN A 153 14.54 -0.36 -26.94
N PHE A 154 14.35 0.17 -25.74
CA PHE A 154 15.11 -0.23 -24.55
C PHE A 154 14.40 -1.36 -23.84
N GLU A 155 15.16 -2.32 -23.32
CA GLU A 155 14.59 -3.30 -22.40
C GLU A 155 14.05 -2.55 -21.17
N PRO A 156 12.81 -2.83 -20.72
CA PRO A 156 12.33 -2.27 -19.47
C PRO A 156 13.33 -2.63 -18.38
N ALA A 157 13.93 -1.62 -17.75
CA ALA A 157 14.65 -1.83 -16.51
C ALA A 157 13.65 -2.50 -15.56
N GLY A 158 13.79 -3.82 -15.37
CA GLY A 158 12.96 -4.58 -14.45
C GLY A 158 12.91 -3.80 -13.16
N ILE A 159 11.69 -3.56 -12.66
CA ILE A 159 11.41 -2.70 -11.49
C ILE A 159 12.54 -2.92 -10.49
N SER A 160 13.45 -1.95 -10.37
CA SER A 160 14.60 -2.06 -9.48
C SER A 160 14.10 -1.92 -8.05
N LEU A 161 13.55 -3.02 -7.54
CA LEU A 161 13.09 -3.20 -6.17
C LEU A 161 14.17 -2.78 -5.17
N ALA A 162 15.45 -2.83 -5.56
CA ALA A 162 16.60 -2.41 -4.76
C ALA A 162 16.64 -0.91 -4.41
N LYS A 163 16.16 0.01 -5.26
CA LYS A 163 16.07 1.44 -4.89
C LYS A 163 14.82 1.76 -4.08
N ASN A 164 13.81 0.90 -4.18
CA ASN A 164 12.54 1.05 -3.49
C ASN A 164 12.51 0.34 -2.13
N GLU A 165 13.49 -0.50 -1.77
CA GLU A 165 13.62 -1.08 -0.43
C GLU A 165 13.72 0.01 0.65
N TYR A 166 14.42 1.12 0.38
CA TYR A 166 14.53 2.21 1.35
C TYR A 166 13.23 3.01 1.46
N ILE A 167 12.52 3.24 0.35
CA ILE A 167 11.25 4.01 0.35
C ILE A 167 10.13 3.17 0.97
N ILE A 168 10.01 1.90 0.55
CA ILE A 168 9.07 0.94 1.11
C ILE A 168 9.43 0.74 2.59
N GLY A 169 10.67 0.41 2.92
CA GLY A 169 11.14 0.23 4.30
C GLY A 169 10.92 1.47 5.18
N SER A 170 11.14 2.68 4.66
CA SER A 170 10.88 3.94 5.36
C SER A 170 9.40 4.18 5.60
N LEU A 171 8.52 3.88 4.63
CA LEU A 171 7.07 3.92 4.80
C LEU A 171 6.58 2.93 5.85
N ILE A 172 7.15 1.72 5.90
CA ILE A 172 6.74 0.70 6.87
C ILE A 172 7.22 1.09 8.26
N ALA A 173 8.45 1.61 8.38
CA ALA A 173 8.99 2.14 9.63
C ALA A 173 8.19 3.35 10.13
N LEU A 174 7.80 4.28 9.26
CA LEU A 174 6.94 5.42 9.61
C LEU A 174 5.54 4.98 10.04
N ALA A 175 4.96 3.97 9.39
CA ALA A 175 3.68 3.40 9.80
C ALA A 175 3.79 2.73 11.18
N ILE A 176 4.88 2.00 11.45
CA ILE A 176 5.14 1.38 12.76
C ILE A 176 5.35 2.45 13.83
N VAL A 177 6.16 3.48 13.57
CA VAL A 177 6.39 4.60 14.50
C VAL A 177 5.10 5.38 14.73
N GLY A 178 4.32 5.65 13.69
CA GLY A 178 3.00 6.29 13.77
C GLY A 178 2.02 5.47 14.59
N PHE A 179 1.98 4.15 14.42
CA PHE A 179 1.14 3.23 15.18
C PHE A 179 1.57 3.12 16.65
N VAL A 180 2.87 3.12 16.93
CA VAL A 180 3.42 3.15 18.30
C VAL A 180 3.11 4.49 18.97
N PHE A 181 3.27 5.62 18.27
CA PHE A 181 2.96 6.94 18.83
C PHE A 181 1.46 7.15 19.04
N LEU A 182 0.60 6.70 18.12
CA LEU A 182 -0.86 6.69 18.30
C LEU A 182 -1.29 5.79 19.46
N ARG A 183 -0.59 4.67 19.71
CA ARG A 183 -0.81 3.86 20.93
C ARG A 183 -0.32 4.54 22.20
N THR A 184 0.75 5.34 22.11
CA THR A 184 1.37 5.99 23.28
C THR A 184 0.61 7.26 23.69
N VAL A 185 -0.05 7.92 22.73
CA VAL A 185 -0.94 9.07 22.96
C VAL A 185 -2.37 8.57 23.20
N LYS A 186 -2.56 7.73 24.22
CA LYS A 186 -3.85 7.69 24.91
C LYS A 186 -3.97 8.98 25.73
N PRO A 187 -5.13 9.66 25.73
CA PRO A 187 -5.33 10.84 26.56
C PRO A 187 -5.06 10.47 28.02
N ARG A 188 -4.04 11.10 28.60
CA ARG A 188 -3.66 10.94 30.00
C ARG A 188 -4.74 11.60 30.86
N LYS A 189 -5.77 10.84 31.24
CA LYS A 189 -6.53 11.13 32.46
C LYS A 189 -5.79 10.46 33.62
N SER A 190 -5.32 11.30 34.54
CA SER A 190 -4.74 10.91 35.84
C SER A 190 -5.78 10.17 36.71
N PRO A 191 -5.35 9.33 37.67
CA PRO A 191 -6.13 8.24 38.28
C PRO A 191 -7.03 8.73 39.45
N PRO A 192 -8.10 7.98 39.82
CA PRO A 192 -7.95 6.74 40.59
C PRO A 192 -8.74 5.52 40.07
N ASP A 193 -8.22 4.37 40.47
CA ASP A 193 -8.71 2.99 40.42
C ASP A 193 -8.89 2.24 39.08
N SER A 194 -7.99 1.27 38.94
CA SER A 194 -7.95 0.19 37.96
C SER A 194 -9.03 -0.85 38.23
N ARG A 195 -10.00 -0.94 37.31
CA ARG A 195 -10.80 -2.10 36.83
C ARG A 195 -11.95 -1.48 36.00
N ASN A 196 -12.58 -2.21 35.08
CA ASN A 196 -13.81 -1.80 34.37
C ASN A 196 -13.65 -1.22 32.95
N ALA A 197 -12.74 -1.75 32.12
CA ALA A 197 -12.85 -1.58 30.67
C ALA A 197 -13.81 -2.60 30.01
N ASN A 198 -14.28 -3.61 30.77
CA ASN A 198 -15.14 -4.70 30.29
C ASN A 198 -16.37 -4.96 31.19
N LEU A 199 -16.82 -3.93 31.94
CA LEU A 199 -18.10 -3.98 32.65
C LEU A 199 -19.24 -3.58 31.71
N LEU A 200 -20.16 -4.51 31.48
CA LEU A 200 -21.42 -4.30 30.75
C LEU A 200 -22.54 -4.11 31.76
N THR A 201 -23.27 -3.00 31.67
CA THR A 201 -24.45 -2.76 32.51
C THR A 201 -25.67 -3.42 31.88
N LEU A 202 -26.30 -4.33 32.62
CA LEU A 202 -27.55 -4.98 32.28
C LEU A 202 -28.56 -4.53 33.33
N GLY A 203 -29.49 -3.63 32.99
CA GLY A 203 -30.47 -3.12 33.97
C GLY A 203 -29.77 -2.54 35.20
N SER A 204 -30.03 -3.11 36.37
CA SER A 204 -29.39 -2.75 37.65
C SER A 204 -28.14 -3.59 37.96
N MET A 205 -27.79 -4.55 37.10
CA MET A 205 -26.66 -5.46 37.25
C MET A 205 -25.45 -5.00 36.45
N SER A 206 -24.25 -5.21 37.00
CA SER A 206 -22.98 -5.03 36.30
C SER A 206 -22.35 -6.38 36.00
N PHE A 207 -22.12 -6.66 34.72
CA PHE A 207 -21.51 -7.90 34.24
C PHE A 207 -20.06 -7.66 33.82
N ASP A 208 -19.12 -8.36 34.44
CA ASP A 208 -17.71 -8.40 34.04
C ASP A 208 -17.42 -9.69 33.26
N ALA A 209 -17.17 -9.55 31.96
CA ALA A 209 -16.88 -10.68 31.09
C ALA A 209 -15.49 -11.30 31.32
N GLU A 210 -14.51 -10.50 31.80
CA GLU A 210 -13.15 -11.00 32.08
C GLU A 210 -13.13 -11.80 33.38
N THR A 211 -13.71 -11.23 34.44
CA THR A 211 -13.72 -11.89 35.75
C THR A 211 -14.86 -12.90 35.90
N ARG A 212 -15.80 -12.95 34.93
CA ARG A 212 -16.98 -13.82 34.90
C ARG A 212 -17.90 -13.61 36.10
N LYS A 213 -18.16 -12.34 36.43
CA LYS A 213 -18.91 -11.95 37.62
C LYS A 213 -20.09 -11.05 37.29
N LEU A 214 -21.22 -11.31 37.94
CA LEU A 214 -22.37 -10.41 37.99
C LEU A 214 -22.40 -9.72 39.34
N VAL A 215 -22.58 -8.40 39.36
CA VAL A 215 -22.67 -7.60 40.57
C VAL A 215 -24.00 -6.86 40.61
N ILE A 216 -24.76 -7.04 41.69
CA ILE A 216 -26.01 -6.32 41.95
C ILE A 216 -26.14 -6.03 43.45
N ASN A 217 -26.38 -4.77 43.84
CA ASN A 217 -26.58 -4.37 45.25
C ASN A 217 -25.55 -5.00 46.21
N ASP A 218 -24.26 -4.84 45.89
CA ASP A 218 -23.09 -5.40 46.58
C ASP A 218 -22.99 -6.94 46.66
N LYS A 219 -23.88 -7.68 45.99
CA LYS A 219 -23.77 -9.13 45.83
C LYS A 219 -23.03 -9.47 44.55
N THR A 220 -22.01 -10.31 44.67
CA THR A 220 -21.27 -10.86 43.55
C THR A 220 -21.72 -12.30 43.28
N ILE A 221 -22.07 -12.59 42.02
CA ILE A 221 -22.50 -13.90 41.55
C ILE A 221 -21.48 -14.38 40.52
N ASP A 222 -20.84 -15.52 40.79
CA ASP A 222 -19.89 -16.11 39.86
C ASP A 222 -20.58 -16.84 38.71
N LEU A 223 -20.06 -16.67 37.50
CA LEU A 223 -20.49 -17.37 36.29
C LEU A 223 -19.47 -18.43 35.90
N THR A 224 -19.95 -19.58 35.43
CA THR A 224 -19.08 -20.53 34.73
C THR A 224 -18.64 -19.94 33.39
N ARG A 225 -17.59 -20.50 32.79
CA ARG A 225 -17.07 -20.06 31.48
C ARG A 225 -18.17 -19.99 30.41
N THR A 226 -18.96 -21.05 30.31
CA THR A 226 -20.06 -21.17 29.34
C THR A 226 -21.17 -20.16 29.62
N GLU A 227 -21.59 -20.01 30.88
CA GLU A 227 -22.62 -19.03 31.27
C GLU A 227 -22.18 -17.59 30.97
N SER A 228 -20.93 -17.24 31.28
CA SER A 228 -20.37 -15.92 31.00
C SER A 228 -20.35 -15.63 29.50
N ARG A 229 -20.01 -16.62 28.67
CA ARG A 229 -19.97 -16.47 27.21
C ARG A 229 -21.35 -16.26 26.62
N VAL A 230 -22.32 -17.09 27.01
CA VAL A 230 -23.72 -16.95 26.58
C VAL A 230 -24.29 -15.60 27.02
N LEU A 231 -24.04 -15.18 28.26
CA LEU A 231 -24.48 -13.88 28.75
C LEU A 231 -23.81 -12.72 28.02
N HIS A 232 -22.53 -12.84 27.66
CA HIS A 232 -21.82 -11.83 26.90
C HIS A 232 -22.44 -11.57 25.52
N ILE A 233 -22.83 -12.63 24.80
CA ILE A 233 -23.56 -12.50 23.52
C ILE A 233 -24.86 -11.73 23.71
N PHE A 234 -25.65 -12.09 24.73
CA PHE A 234 -26.89 -11.37 25.03
C PHE A 234 -26.66 -9.93 25.48
N ALA A 235 -25.56 -9.66 26.17
CA ALA A 235 -25.21 -8.34 26.68
C ALA A 235 -24.71 -7.39 25.59
N LEU A 236 -24.09 -7.92 24.52
CA LEU A 236 -23.70 -7.14 23.34
C LEU A 236 -24.89 -6.78 22.44
N SER A 237 -25.94 -7.62 22.46
CA SER A 237 -27.16 -7.45 21.66
C SER A 237 -28.41 -7.49 22.55
N PRO A 238 -28.57 -6.53 23.50
CA PRO A 238 -29.73 -6.50 24.39
C PRO A 238 -30.99 -6.24 23.56
N ASN A 239 -32.09 -6.88 23.94
CA ASN A 239 -33.37 -6.78 23.23
C ASN A 239 -33.37 -7.28 21.77
N GLU A 240 -32.37 -8.05 21.34
CA GLU A 240 -32.36 -8.73 20.04
C GLU A 240 -32.58 -10.24 20.18
N VAL A 241 -33.14 -10.86 19.13
CA VAL A 241 -33.36 -12.31 19.10
C VAL A 241 -32.10 -12.98 18.57
N ILE A 242 -31.45 -13.77 19.41
CA ILE A 242 -30.28 -14.58 19.04
C ILE A 242 -30.76 -15.98 18.67
N GLU A 243 -30.32 -16.46 17.50
CA GLU A 243 -30.71 -17.77 16.98
C GLU A 243 -30.18 -18.91 17.85
N ARG A 244 -30.96 -20.00 17.95
CA ARG A 244 -30.55 -21.18 18.72
C ARG A 244 -29.26 -21.79 18.18
N SER A 245 -29.14 -21.91 16.85
CA SER A 245 -27.95 -22.41 16.15
C SER A 245 -26.70 -21.61 16.47
N GLN A 246 -26.81 -20.27 16.54
CA GLN A 246 -25.71 -19.37 16.86
C GLN A 246 -25.24 -19.54 18.30
N LEU A 247 -26.17 -19.57 19.27
CA LEU A 247 -25.83 -19.84 20.67
C LEU A 247 -25.22 -21.23 20.85
N GLN A 248 -25.67 -22.21 20.06
CA GLN A 248 -25.09 -23.54 20.08
C GLN A 248 -23.64 -23.49 19.58
N LYS A 249 -23.42 -22.96 18.38
CA LYS A 249 -22.08 -22.84 17.79
C LYS A 249 -21.07 -22.25 18.78
N GLU A 250 -21.41 -21.16 19.45
CA GLU A 250 -20.52 -20.47 20.39
C GLU A 250 -20.19 -21.28 21.67
N ILE A 251 -21.11 -22.15 22.11
CA ILE A 251 -20.88 -23.03 23.27
C ILE A 251 -19.99 -24.23 22.89
N TRP A 252 -20.15 -24.77 21.68
CA TRP A 252 -19.58 -26.06 21.28
C TRP A 252 -18.32 -25.96 20.41
N GLU A 253 -17.98 -24.81 19.82
CA GLU A 253 -16.78 -24.66 18.97
C GLU A 253 -15.46 -24.86 19.73
N ASP A 254 -15.39 -24.54 21.03
CA ASP A 254 -14.12 -24.55 21.80
C ASP A 254 -14.00 -25.65 22.87
N GLU A 255 -15.06 -26.38 23.19
CA GLU A 255 -15.05 -27.36 24.31
C GLU A 255 -14.94 -28.83 23.88
N GLY A 256 -14.77 -29.09 22.58
CA GLY A 256 -14.78 -30.46 22.07
C GLY A 256 -16.14 -31.13 22.29
N VAL A 257 -16.33 -32.33 21.74
CA VAL A 257 -17.62 -33.03 21.76
C VAL A 257 -17.95 -33.53 23.17
N ILE A 258 -18.46 -32.65 24.04
CA ILE A 258 -19.07 -33.02 25.31
C ILE A 258 -20.54 -33.28 25.06
N VAL A 259 -20.85 -34.53 24.74
CA VAL A 259 -22.21 -35.06 24.68
C VAL A 259 -22.81 -34.98 26.08
N GLY A 260 -23.78 -34.08 26.33
CA GLY A 260 -24.66 -34.26 27.49
C GLY A 260 -25.35 -33.05 28.12
N ARG A 261 -25.05 -31.79 27.75
CA ARG A 261 -25.69 -30.61 28.40
C ARG A 261 -26.45 -29.77 27.38
N SER A 262 -27.77 -29.68 27.50
CA SER A 262 -28.58 -28.87 26.57
C SER A 262 -28.36 -27.37 26.77
N LEU A 263 -28.42 -26.58 25.69
CA LEU A 263 -28.45 -25.10 25.75
C LEU A 263 -29.53 -24.62 26.75
N ASP A 264 -30.68 -25.30 26.77
CA ASP A 264 -31.78 -25.01 27.68
C ASP A 264 -31.39 -25.06 29.16
N MET A 265 -30.48 -25.98 29.54
CA MET A 265 -29.96 -26.04 30.90
C MET A 265 -29.14 -24.80 31.26
N PHE A 266 -28.28 -24.32 30.34
CA PHE A 266 -27.49 -23.10 30.56
C PHE A 266 -28.37 -21.86 30.63
N ILE A 267 -29.37 -21.76 29.75
CA ILE A 267 -30.38 -20.68 29.81
C ILE A 267 -31.15 -20.72 31.14
N SER A 268 -31.53 -21.90 31.62
CA SER A 268 -32.20 -22.05 32.92
C SER A 268 -31.32 -21.61 34.09
N LYS A 269 -30.03 -21.96 34.08
CA LYS A 269 -29.07 -21.50 35.10
C LYS A 269 -28.85 -19.99 35.05
N LEU A 270 -28.72 -19.42 33.86
CA LEU A 270 -28.60 -17.97 33.69
C LEU A 270 -29.84 -17.24 34.19
N ARG A 271 -31.05 -17.71 33.88
CA ARG A 271 -32.31 -17.12 34.41
C ARG A 271 -32.29 -17.04 35.93
N LYS A 272 -31.97 -18.14 36.62
CA LYS A 272 -31.85 -18.14 38.10
C LYS A 272 -30.85 -17.14 38.64
N LYS A 273 -29.78 -16.85 37.90
CA LYS A 273 -28.76 -15.86 38.28
C LYS A 273 -29.14 -14.43 37.91
N LEU A 274 -30.06 -14.23 36.97
CA LEU A 274 -30.57 -12.93 36.54
C LEU A 274 -31.87 -12.54 37.27
N GLU A 275 -32.57 -13.50 37.88
CA GLU A 275 -33.81 -13.31 38.69
C GLU A 275 -33.66 -12.30 39.83
N PHE A 276 -32.44 -11.92 40.22
CA PHE A 276 -32.18 -10.88 41.20
C PHE A 276 -32.57 -9.47 40.72
N ASP A 277 -32.70 -9.27 39.40
CA ASP A 277 -33.25 -8.05 38.82
C ASP A 277 -34.56 -8.37 38.08
N PRO A 278 -35.73 -7.89 38.54
CA PRO A 278 -37.01 -8.16 37.89
C PRO A 278 -37.11 -7.55 36.48
N ASN A 279 -36.24 -6.59 36.15
CA ASN A 279 -36.23 -5.93 34.85
C ASN A 279 -35.47 -6.72 33.77
N ILE A 280 -34.86 -7.85 34.12
CA ILE A 280 -34.06 -8.67 33.22
C ILE A 280 -34.63 -10.05 33.11
N ASN A 281 -34.94 -10.46 31.89
CA ASN A 281 -35.42 -11.80 31.62
C ASN A 281 -34.92 -12.33 30.28
N ILE A 282 -34.60 -13.62 30.22
CA ILE A 282 -34.31 -14.30 28.96
C ILE A 282 -35.60 -14.96 28.48
N VAL A 283 -36.21 -14.47 27.41
CA VAL A 283 -37.46 -15.01 26.86
C VAL A 283 -37.21 -15.92 25.66
N VAL A 284 -38.03 -16.95 25.50
CA VAL A 284 -38.00 -17.83 24.33
C VAL A 284 -38.86 -17.23 23.22
N LYS A 285 -38.30 -17.03 22.04
CA LYS A 285 -39.07 -16.72 20.83
C LYS A 285 -39.24 -18.01 20.02
N ARG A 286 -40.44 -18.60 20.07
CA ARG A 286 -40.78 -19.90 19.46
C ARG A 286 -40.33 -19.96 18.00
N GLY A 287 -39.61 -21.01 17.63
CA GLY A 287 -39.12 -21.24 16.28
C GLY A 287 -37.91 -20.40 15.84
N LYS A 288 -37.39 -19.50 16.68
CA LYS A 288 -36.23 -18.64 16.34
C LYS A 288 -35.06 -18.79 17.32
N GLY A 289 -35.31 -18.62 18.61
CA GLY A 289 -34.24 -18.65 19.61
C GLY A 289 -34.60 -17.94 20.90
N TYR A 290 -33.67 -17.17 21.45
CA TYR A 290 -33.79 -16.51 22.75
C TYR A 290 -33.51 -15.02 22.63
N LYS A 291 -34.09 -14.24 23.54
CA LYS A 291 -33.87 -12.80 23.62
C LYS A 291 -33.67 -12.42 25.08
N LEU A 292 -32.64 -11.64 25.37
CA LEU A 292 -32.50 -10.96 26.67
C LEU A 292 -33.33 -9.68 26.61
N GLU A 293 -34.43 -9.65 27.37
CA GLU A 293 -35.26 -8.47 27.54
C GLU A 293 -34.77 -7.70 28.77
N ILE A 294 -34.43 -6.42 28.55
CA ILE A 294 -34.03 -5.48 29.58
C ILE A 294 -35.03 -4.33 29.52
N SER A 295 -35.84 -4.19 30.56
CA SER A 295 -36.76 -3.05 30.73
C SER A 295 -36.03 -1.97 31.53
N SER A 296 -36.05 -0.72 31.06
CA SER A 296 -35.55 0.44 31.83
C SER A 296 -36.63 1.00 32.73
#